data_AF-A0A3A0BD23-F1
#
_entry.id   AF-A0A3A0BD23-F1
#
_cell.length_a   1.000
_cell.length_b   1.000
_cell.length_c   1.000
_cell.angle_alpha   90.00
_cell.angle_beta   90.00
_cell.angle_gamma   90.00
#
_symmetry.space_group_name_H-M   'P 1'
#
loop_
_entity.id
_entity.type
_entity.pdbx_description
1 polymer ?
#
loop_
_entity_poly.entity_id
_entity_poly.type
_entity_poly.pdbx_seq_one_letter_code
_entity_poly.pdbx_strand_id
1 'polypeptide(L)'
;MNKNLILKLLLFTTTILFFSSCEKEDSGVIDPNYTAPVIVNITQSPTVVNASSSNPEISFPVAIEVNSQNQISNAYARIFNPGNTMIAEVLLQNSGGNSYSANASIGNISCLVVGVYKIQFQVEDNLGLMSNVFLKEFEVRNPNNSPPFIELTSLPDSVVRPVQDSVLLTISLNANDSDGICDIRSATFDAKRPDGVVFNNLPMVYEGNGIFKFSNYVTSTGLNGYFVYTFKVNDNSNALSQPVSDSIKFVQP
;
A
#
# COMPACT_ATOMS: atom_id res chain seq x y z
N MET A 1 38.62 -32.30 -85.66
CA MET A 1 38.06 -32.14 -84.30
C MET A 1 36.60 -32.56 -84.32
N ASN A 2 36.24 -33.58 -83.54
CA ASN A 2 34.95 -34.25 -83.61
C ASN A 2 33.87 -33.45 -82.86
N LYS A 3 32.87 -32.91 -83.56
CA LYS A 3 31.83 -32.01 -83.00
C LYS A 3 31.08 -32.63 -81.81
N ASN A 4 30.98 -33.96 -81.75
CA ASN A 4 30.37 -34.69 -80.65
C ASN A 4 31.20 -34.72 -79.36
N LEU A 5 32.52 -34.48 -79.44
CA LEU A 5 33.39 -34.40 -78.27
C LEU A 5 33.28 -33.04 -77.57
N ILE A 6 33.12 -31.96 -78.35
CA ILE A 6 32.96 -30.59 -77.84
C ILE A 6 31.61 -30.43 -77.14
N LEU A 7 30.53 -31.03 -77.69
CA LEU A 7 29.20 -30.96 -77.07
C LEU A 7 29.12 -31.76 -75.75
N LYS A 8 29.81 -32.90 -75.66
CA LYS A 8 29.91 -33.67 -74.40
C LYS A 8 30.75 -32.95 -73.34
N LEU A 9 31.80 -32.24 -73.75
CA LEU A 9 32.64 -31.45 -72.84
C LEU A 9 31.89 -30.22 -72.31
N LEU A 10 31.04 -29.58 -73.14
CA LEU A 10 30.19 -28.45 -72.72
C LEU A 10 29.05 -28.87 -71.78
N LEU A 11 28.47 -30.05 -71.98
CA LEU A 11 27.42 -30.58 -71.09
C LEU A 11 27.98 -31.00 -69.72
N PHE A 12 29.22 -31.49 -69.68
CA PHE A 12 29.86 -31.88 -68.43
C PHE A 12 30.30 -30.67 -67.59
N THR A 13 30.75 -29.58 -68.23
CA THR A 13 31.13 -28.35 -67.52
C THR A 13 29.94 -27.54 -67.03
N THR A 14 28.79 -27.57 -67.71
CA THR A 14 27.55 -26.93 -67.21
C THR A 14 26.91 -27.67 -66.04
N THR A 15 27.11 -28.99 -65.91
CA THR A 15 26.55 -29.76 -64.78
C THR A 15 27.35 -29.59 -63.48
N ILE A 16 28.64 -29.24 -63.57
CA ILE A 16 29.51 -29.02 -62.39
C ILE A 16 29.28 -27.63 -61.75
N LEU A 17 28.82 -26.65 -62.52
CA LEU A 17 28.59 -25.28 -62.03
C LEU A 17 27.27 -25.12 -61.23
N PHE A 18 26.36 -26.09 -61.25
CA PHE A 18 25.13 -26.05 -60.46
C PHE A 18 25.27 -26.60 -59.02
N PHE A 19 26.40 -27.23 -58.68
CA PHE A 19 26.62 -27.78 -57.32
C PHE A 19 27.63 -26.97 -56.49
N SER A 20 28.14 -25.85 -57.01
CA SER A 20 29.05 -24.96 -56.29
C SER A 20 28.35 -23.74 -55.67
N SER A 21 27.02 -23.76 -55.54
CA SER A 21 26.33 -22.86 -54.60
C SER A 21 26.49 -23.46 -53.20
N CYS A 22 27.64 -23.19 -52.60
CA CYS A 22 27.82 -23.38 -51.17
C CYS A 22 26.97 -22.29 -50.50
N GLU A 23 25.68 -22.56 -50.27
CA GLU A 23 24.94 -21.73 -49.32
C GLU A 23 25.70 -21.83 -48.00
N LYS A 24 26.30 -20.71 -47.59
CA LYS A 24 26.82 -20.59 -46.25
C LYS A 24 25.60 -20.72 -45.36
N GLU A 25 25.44 -21.87 -44.73
CA GLU A 25 24.50 -22.07 -43.63
C GLU A 25 24.75 -20.95 -42.63
N ASP A 26 23.92 -19.90 -42.69
CA ASP A 26 23.90 -18.86 -41.68
C ASP A 26 23.11 -19.40 -40.49
N SER A 27 23.67 -20.44 -39.86
CA SER A 27 23.12 -21.05 -38.66
C SER A 27 23.34 -20.18 -37.42
N GLY A 28 23.78 -18.95 -37.61
CA GLY A 28 23.96 -17.95 -36.56
C GLY A 28 22.68 -17.21 -36.28
N VAL A 29 21.57 -17.91 -35.99
CA VAL A 29 20.58 -17.28 -35.10
C VAL A 29 21.26 -17.19 -33.74
N ILE A 30 22.02 -16.12 -33.53
CA ILE A 30 22.40 -15.70 -32.19
C ILE A 30 21.07 -15.31 -31.57
N ASP A 31 20.52 -16.18 -30.74
CA ASP A 31 19.48 -15.78 -29.81
C ASP A 31 20.23 -15.09 -28.67
N PRO A 32 20.30 -13.75 -28.65
CA PRO A 32 20.94 -13.04 -27.56
C PRO A 32 20.23 -13.44 -26.26
N ASN A 33 20.94 -14.16 -25.41
CA ASN A 33 20.39 -14.66 -24.16
C ASN A 33 20.32 -13.48 -23.19
N TYR A 34 19.25 -12.68 -23.30
CA TYR A 34 19.07 -11.50 -22.48
C TYR A 34 18.64 -11.92 -21.08
N THR A 35 19.51 -11.69 -20.10
CA THR A 35 19.21 -11.92 -18.69
C THR A 35 18.73 -10.63 -18.06
N ALA A 36 17.59 -10.67 -17.37
CA ALA A 36 17.11 -9.55 -16.59
C ALA A 36 18.12 -9.16 -15.49
N PRO A 37 18.23 -7.86 -15.14
CA PRO A 37 19.02 -7.43 -14.01
C PRO A 37 18.49 -8.04 -12.70
N VAL A 38 19.35 -8.25 -11.71
CA VAL A 38 18.97 -8.80 -10.41
C VAL A 38 19.48 -7.88 -9.31
N ILE A 39 18.58 -7.41 -8.46
CA ILE A 39 18.95 -6.74 -7.21
C ILE A 39 19.53 -7.81 -6.28
N VAL A 40 20.73 -7.59 -5.73
CA VAL A 40 21.42 -8.57 -4.87
C VAL A 40 21.58 -8.09 -3.43
N ASN A 41 21.59 -6.78 -3.19
CA ASN A 41 21.69 -6.20 -1.86
C ASN A 41 20.87 -4.91 -1.75
N ILE A 42 20.39 -4.62 -0.54
CA ILE A 42 19.62 -3.41 -0.22
C ILE A 42 20.08 -2.86 1.11
N THR A 43 20.41 -1.58 1.11
CA THR A 43 20.70 -0.79 2.31
C THR A 43 19.63 0.27 2.48
N GLN A 44 19.06 0.33 3.68
CA GLN A 44 18.10 1.35 4.09
C GLN A 44 18.35 1.64 5.57
N SER A 45 18.61 2.91 5.90
CA SER A 45 18.85 3.33 7.27
C SER A 45 18.44 4.80 7.45
N PRO A 46 17.74 5.17 8.53
CA PRO A 46 17.28 4.31 9.63
C PRO A 46 16.05 3.45 9.25
N THR A 47 15.70 2.50 10.13
CA THR A 47 14.45 1.71 10.06
C THR A 47 13.29 2.36 10.82
N VAL A 48 13.57 3.41 11.59
CA VAL A 48 12.58 4.24 12.29
C VAL A 48 12.84 5.69 11.93
N VAL A 49 11.80 6.40 11.48
CA VAL A 49 11.83 7.82 11.14
C VAL A 49 10.82 8.56 12.00
N ASN A 50 11.26 9.62 12.67
CA ASN A 50 10.36 10.50 13.40
C ASN A 50 9.91 11.62 12.46
N ALA A 51 8.61 11.87 12.39
CA ALA A 51 8.03 12.95 11.60
C ALA A 51 6.93 13.67 12.40
N SER A 52 6.79 14.97 12.17
CA SER A 52 5.73 15.79 12.76
C SER A 52 4.55 15.88 11.82
N SER A 53 3.32 15.79 12.33
CA SER A 53 2.11 15.92 11.50
C SER A 53 1.89 17.31 10.92
N SER A 54 2.41 18.36 11.56
CA SER A 54 2.24 19.76 11.09
C SER A 54 3.06 20.13 9.86
N ASN A 55 4.14 19.39 9.58
CA ASN A 55 4.95 19.51 8.38
C ASN A 55 5.71 18.20 8.18
N PRO A 56 5.05 17.15 7.66
CA PRO A 56 5.63 15.83 7.66
C PRO A 56 6.71 15.73 6.59
N GLU A 57 7.94 15.53 7.06
CA GLU A 57 9.10 15.27 6.22
C GLU A 57 9.69 13.92 6.63
N ILE A 58 9.74 13.00 5.67
CA ILE A 58 10.38 11.69 5.83
C ILE A 58 11.56 11.67 4.89
N SER A 59 12.77 11.50 5.42
CA SER A 59 14.00 11.62 4.64
C SER A 59 15.05 10.64 5.17
N PHE A 60 15.53 9.73 4.32
CA PHE A 60 16.58 8.77 4.68
C PHE A 60 17.31 8.20 3.46
N PRO A 61 18.59 7.82 3.59
CA PRO A 61 19.33 7.19 2.50
C PRO A 61 18.85 5.77 2.20
N VAL A 62 18.77 5.46 0.92
CA VAL A 62 18.54 4.12 0.37
C VAL A 62 19.58 3.80 -0.71
N ALA A 63 19.98 2.54 -0.77
CA ALA A 63 20.88 2.05 -1.81
C ALA A 63 20.57 0.59 -2.17
N ILE A 64 20.85 0.24 -3.42
CA ILE A 64 20.75 -1.11 -3.95
C ILE A 64 22.02 -1.48 -4.70
N GLU A 65 22.36 -2.76 -4.68
CA GLU A 65 23.38 -3.32 -5.56
C GLU A 65 22.71 -4.20 -6.62
N VAL A 66 23.11 -4.03 -7.87
CA VAL A 66 22.49 -4.69 -9.02
C VAL A 66 23.52 -5.50 -9.78
N ASN A 67 23.25 -6.78 -9.98
CA ASN A 67 23.97 -7.60 -10.94
C ASN A 67 23.26 -7.55 -12.30
N SER A 68 23.93 -7.03 -13.32
CA SER A 68 23.37 -6.89 -14.67
C SER A 68 24.47 -7.03 -15.73
N GLN A 69 24.13 -7.65 -16.86
CA GLN A 69 25.00 -7.67 -18.05
C GLN A 69 24.84 -6.41 -18.90
N ASN A 70 23.67 -5.76 -18.80
CA ASN A 70 23.32 -4.56 -19.54
C ASN A 70 23.40 -3.31 -18.65
N GLN A 71 23.57 -2.15 -19.26
CA GLN A 71 23.49 -0.88 -18.53
C GLN A 71 22.08 -0.69 -17.98
N ILE A 72 21.99 -0.20 -16.74
CA ILE A 72 20.71 0.12 -16.10
C ILE A 72 20.20 1.44 -16.67
N SER A 73 18.95 1.44 -17.13
CA SER A 73 18.26 2.64 -17.61
C SER A 73 17.60 3.36 -16.44
N ASN A 74 16.88 2.63 -15.59
CA ASN A 74 16.15 3.17 -14.45
C ASN A 74 16.34 2.28 -13.22
N ALA A 75 16.50 2.92 -12.06
CA ALA A 75 16.43 2.25 -10.76
C ALA A 75 15.52 3.06 -9.85
N TYR A 76 14.48 2.45 -9.29
CA TYR A 76 13.48 3.19 -8.52
C TYR A 76 13.16 2.54 -7.17
N ALA A 77 12.82 3.39 -6.22
CA ALA A 77 12.24 3.05 -4.93
C ALA A 77 10.85 3.69 -4.85
N ARG A 78 9.80 2.87 -4.79
CA ARG A 78 8.42 3.31 -4.61
C ARG A 78 8.03 3.15 -3.15
N ILE A 79 7.48 4.20 -2.55
CA ILE A 79 7.15 4.22 -1.13
C ILE A 79 5.64 4.18 -0.97
N PHE A 80 5.18 3.31 -0.10
CA PHE A 80 3.77 3.09 0.21
C PHE A 80 3.51 3.39 1.69
N ASN A 81 2.41 4.08 1.95
CA ASN A 81 1.94 4.32 3.32
C ASN A 81 1.34 3.03 3.94
N PRO A 82 0.96 3.04 5.23
CA PRO A 82 0.34 1.88 5.88
C PRO A 82 -0.95 1.39 5.20
N GLY A 83 -1.66 2.28 4.50
CA GLY A 83 -2.84 1.97 3.69
C GLY A 83 -2.54 1.33 2.33
N ASN A 84 -1.26 1.04 2.02
CA ASN A 84 -0.75 0.57 0.72
C ASN A 84 -0.96 1.52 -0.46
N THR A 85 -1.16 2.81 -0.20
CA THR A 85 -1.17 3.85 -1.23
C THR A 85 0.27 4.27 -1.53
N MET A 86 0.66 4.28 -2.80
CA MET A 86 1.95 4.83 -3.22
C MET A 86 1.95 6.35 -3.01
N ILE A 87 2.92 6.86 -2.26
CA ILE A 87 3.03 8.28 -1.90
C ILE A 87 4.28 8.95 -2.47
N ALA A 88 5.26 8.16 -2.91
CA ALA A 88 6.45 8.68 -3.56
C ALA A 88 7.07 7.63 -4.49
N GLU A 89 7.77 8.12 -5.52
CA GLU A 89 8.70 7.35 -6.34
C GLU A 89 10.01 8.12 -6.39
N VAL A 90 11.11 7.44 -6.07
CA VAL A 90 12.45 8.02 -5.97
C VAL A 90 13.34 7.33 -7.00
N LEU A 91 14.00 8.12 -7.85
CA LEU A 91 14.98 7.62 -8.80
C LEU A 91 16.34 7.49 -8.12
N LEU A 92 16.93 6.29 -8.16
CA LEU A 92 18.25 5.99 -7.63
C LEU A 92 19.30 6.25 -8.70
N GLN A 93 20.31 7.05 -8.35
CA GLN A 93 21.40 7.42 -9.24
C GLN A 93 22.56 6.44 -9.10
N ASN A 94 23.31 6.22 -10.18
CA ASN A 94 24.52 5.40 -10.10
C ASN A 94 25.52 6.08 -9.15
N SER A 95 25.94 5.34 -8.12
CA SER A 95 26.84 5.80 -7.05
C SER A 95 28.24 5.18 -7.14
N GLY A 96 28.50 4.42 -8.21
CA GLY A 96 29.76 3.74 -8.49
C GLY A 96 29.54 2.25 -8.75
N GLY A 97 30.16 1.74 -9.82
CA GLY A 97 30.07 0.33 -10.21
C GLY A 97 28.62 -0.12 -10.38
N ASN A 98 28.24 -1.11 -9.57
CA ASN A 98 26.93 -1.75 -9.58
C ASN A 98 25.95 -1.20 -8.51
N SER A 99 26.32 -0.08 -7.85
CA SER A 99 25.55 0.52 -6.77
C SER A 99 24.70 1.68 -7.26
N TYR A 100 23.44 1.72 -6.85
CA TYR A 100 22.50 2.80 -7.12
C TYR A 100 21.96 3.31 -5.79
N SER A 101 21.94 4.62 -5.57
CA SER A 101 21.50 5.20 -4.32
C SER A 101 20.76 6.52 -4.51
N ALA A 102 19.96 6.85 -3.50
CA ALA A 102 19.28 8.13 -3.39
C ALA A 102 19.01 8.45 -1.92
N ASN A 103 18.68 9.72 -1.67
CA ASN A 103 17.99 10.07 -0.44
C ASN A 103 16.48 9.99 -0.71
N ALA A 104 15.80 9.07 -0.06
CA ALA A 104 14.36 8.90 -0.16
C ALA A 104 13.68 10.00 0.66
N SER A 105 13.22 11.06 -0.02
CA SER A 105 12.55 12.20 0.59
C SER A 105 11.07 12.23 0.19
N ILE A 106 10.20 12.25 1.19
CA ILE A 106 8.75 12.40 1.05
C ILE A 106 8.39 13.74 1.70
N GLY A 107 7.92 14.67 0.88
CA GLY A 107 7.44 15.99 1.30
C GLY A 107 5.99 16.21 0.88
N ASN A 108 5.41 17.35 1.29
CA ASN A 108 4.03 17.75 0.99
C ASN A 108 2.99 16.69 1.39
N ILE A 109 3.27 15.91 2.44
CA ILE A 109 2.31 14.98 3.01
C ILE A 109 1.21 15.82 3.66
N SER A 110 0.01 15.79 3.09
CA SER A 110 -1.13 16.57 3.62
C SER A 110 -1.65 16.03 4.94
N CYS A 111 -1.42 14.75 5.21
CA CYS A 111 -1.81 14.09 6.45
C CYS A 111 -0.87 12.90 6.72
N LEU A 112 -0.15 12.97 7.84
CA LEU A 112 0.79 11.94 8.26
C LEU A 112 0.04 10.76 8.89
N VAL A 113 0.29 9.54 8.42
CA VAL A 113 -0.25 8.33 9.02
C VAL A 113 0.89 7.66 9.79
N VAL A 114 0.83 7.62 11.11
CA VAL A 114 1.84 6.88 11.91
C VAL A 114 1.72 5.38 11.61
N GLY A 115 2.86 4.68 11.54
CA GLY A 115 2.87 3.23 11.34
C GLY A 115 3.97 2.74 10.40
N VAL A 116 3.78 1.53 9.86
CA VAL A 116 4.77 0.84 9.03
C VAL A 116 4.56 1.16 7.55
N TYR A 117 5.58 1.75 6.94
CA TYR A 117 5.65 2.08 5.53
C TYR A 117 6.44 1.01 4.78
N LYS A 118 6.17 0.86 3.49
CA LYS A 118 6.84 -0.11 2.61
C LYS A 118 7.62 0.61 1.52
N ILE A 119 8.79 0.09 1.18
CA ILE A 119 9.60 0.54 0.06
C ILE A 119 9.78 -0.63 -0.90
N GLN A 120 9.34 -0.43 -2.13
CA GLN A 120 9.51 -1.38 -3.23
C GLN A 120 10.66 -0.94 -4.12
N PHE A 121 11.67 -1.80 -4.27
CA PHE A 121 12.80 -1.58 -5.17
C PHE A 121 12.67 -2.45 -6.41
N GLN A 122 12.92 -1.86 -7.58
CA GLN A 122 13.02 -2.57 -8.84
C GLN A 122 13.82 -1.72 -9.84
N VAL A 123 14.50 -2.39 -10.76
CA VAL A 123 15.34 -1.76 -11.78
C VAL A 123 14.95 -2.24 -13.18
N GLU A 124 15.27 -1.42 -14.16
CA GLU A 124 15.07 -1.66 -15.59
C GLU A 124 16.42 -1.48 -16.29
N ASP A 125 16.78 -2.39 -17.18
CA ASP A 125 17.97 -2.22 -18.03
C ASP A 125 17.65 -1.43 -19.31
N ASN A 126 18.67 -1.14 -20.11
CA ASN A 126 18.52 -0.42 -21.38
C ASN A 126 17.81 -1.25 -22.48
N LEU A 127 17.53 -2.53 -22.23
CA LEU A 127 16.73 -3.40 -23.10
C LEU A 127 15.28 -3.49 -22.63
N GLY A 128 14.92 -2.82 -21.53
CA GLY A 128 13.57 -2.83 -20.95
C GLY A 128 13.28 -4.05 -20.08
N LEU A 129 14.29 -4.85 -19.71
CA LEU A 129 14.10 -5.98 -18.80
C LEU A 129 14.04 -5.52 -17.35
N MET A 130 13.02 -6.00 -16.66
CA MET A 130 12.75 -5.66 -15.25
C MET A 130 13.42 -6.66 -14.31
N SER A 131 13.96 -6.17 -13.21
CA SER A 131 14.49 -7.02 -12.15
C SER A 131 13.41 -7.72 -11.33
N ASN A 132 13.87 -8.61 -10.45
CA ASN A 132 13.11 -8.99 -9.26
C ASN A 132 12.69 -7.76 -8.44
N VAL A 133 11.60 -7.93 -7.69
CA VAL A 133 11.08 -6.91 -6.78
C VAL A 133 11.53 -7.24 -5.36
N PHE A 134 12.03 -6.23 -4.65
CA PHE A 134 12.27 -6.33 -3.21
C PHE A 134 11.43 -5.36 -2.42
N LEU A 135 11.04 -5.78 -1.22
CA LEU A 135 10.29 -5.00 -0.26
C LEU A 135 11.10 -4.82 1.02
N LYS A 136 11.17 -3.58 1.50
CA LYS A 136 11.66 -3.22 2.84
C LYS A 136 10.58 -2.46 3.60
N GLU A 137 10.69 -2.46 4.91
CA GLU A 137 9.77 -1.76 5.80
C GLU A 137 10.53 -0.79 6.69
N PHE A 138 9.89 0.34 7.00
CA PHE A 138 10.35 1.28 8.01
C PHE A 138 9.17 1.82 8.80
N GLU A 139 9.40 2.13 10.06
CA GLU A 139 8.38 2.68 10.95
C GLU A 139 8.47 4.21 10.95
N VAL A 140 7.32 4.86 10.81
CA VAL A 140 7.18 6.29 11.01
C VAL A 140 6.47 6.54 12.34
N ARG A 141 7.05 7.40 13.18
CA ARG A 141 6.50 7.79 14.48
C ARG A 141 6.28 9.29 14.56
N ASN A 142 5.22 9.70 15.24
CA ASN A 142 5.05 11.09 15.68
C ASN A 142 5.47 11.21 17.16
N PRO A 143 6.68 11.73 17.47
CA PRO A 143 7.12 11.86 18.85
C PRO A 143 6.32 12.90 19.65
N ASN A 144 5.61 13.81 18.97
CA ASN A 144 4.77 14.85 19.59
C ASN A 144 3.28 14.57 19.38
N ASN A 145 2.89 13.29 19.40
CA ASN A 145 1.52 12.85 19.17
C ASN A 145 0.55 13.45 20.20
N SER A 146 -0.57 13.96 19.73
CA SER A 146 -1.72 14.42 20.50
C SER A 146 -2.85 13.40 20.36
N PRO A 147 -3.52 12.99 21.45
CA PRO A 147 -4.61 12.03 21.35
C PRO A 147 -5.80 12.62 20.57
N PRO A 148 -6.56 11.78 19.85
CA PRO A 148 -7.78 12.22 19.18
C PRO A 148 -8.84 12.63 20.20
N PHE A 149 -9.87 13.32 19.73
CA PHE A 149 -11.04 13.66 20.55
C PHE A 149 -12.34 13.44 19.78
N ILE A 150 -13.41 13.23 20.55
CA ILE A 150 -14.77 13.11 20.02
C ILE A 150 -15.38 14.51 20.03
N GLU A 151 -15.69 15.04 18.87
CA GLU A 151 -16.28 16.37 18.70
C GLU A 151 -17.79 16.34 18.94
N LEU A 152 -18.47 15.32 18.42
CA LEU A 152 -19.92 15.19 18.51
C LEU A 152 -20.34 13.71 18.54
N THR A 153 -21.39 13.40 19.30
CA THR A 153 -22.13 12.14 19.22
C THR A 153 -23.51 12.38 18.62
N SER A 154 -24.04 11.39 17.89
CA SER A 154 -25.40 11.41 17.36
C SER A 154 -26.13 10.14 17.78
N LEU A 155 -26.97 10.30 18.80
CA LEU A 155 -27.84 9.27 19.35
C LEU A 155 -29.24 9.88 19.50
N PRO A 156 -30.33 9.12 19.30
CA PRO A 156 -31.66 9.57 19.68
C PRO A 156 -31.82 9.53 21.21
N ASP A 157 -32.48 10.53 21.79
CA ASP A 157 -32.77 10.54 23.24
C ASP A 157 -33.62 9.32 23.67
N SER A 158 -34.50 8.87 22.78
CA SER A 158 -35.33 7.70 23.03
C SER A 158 -35.65 6.92 21.76
N VAL A 159 -35.87 5.62 21.94
CA VAL A 159 -36.31 4.70 20.90
C VAL A 159 -37.52 3.94 21.42
N VAL A 160 -38.63 4.06 20.69
CA VAL A 160 -39.82 3.24 20.92
C VAL A 160 -39.59 1.88 20.27
N ARG A 161 -39.74 0.80 21.04
CA ARG A 161 -39.63 -0.56 20.49
C ARG A 161 -40.78 -0.82 19.52
N PRO A 162 -40.52 -1.44 18.36
CA PRO A 162 -41.59 -1.73 17.41
C PRO A 162 -42.53 -2.80 17.98
N VAL A 163 -43.81 -2.74 17.62
CA VAL A 163 -44.82 -3.75 18.06
C VAL A 163 -44.60 -5.08 17.33
N GLN A 164 -44.22 -5.02 16.05
CA GLN A 164 -43.87 -6.14 15.18
C GLN A 164 -42.59 -5.82 14.41
N ASP A 165 -41.88 -6.83 13.92
CA ASP A 165 -40.61 -6.70 13.18
C ASP A 165 -39.46 -6.03 13.96
N SER A 166 -38.58 -5.34 13.24
CA SER A 166 -37.40 -4.68 13.76
C SER A 166 -37.13 -3.35 13.06
N VAL A 167 -36.61 -2.37 13.80
CA VAL A 167 -36.16 -1.08 13.26
C VAL A 167 -34.64 -0.98 13.36
N LEU A 168 -33.97 -0.49 12.32
CA LEU A 168 -32.54 -0.25 12.35
C LEU A 168 -32.24 1.01 13.18
N LEU A 169 -31.53 0.85 14.28
CA LEU A 169 -30.97 1.94 15.06
C LEU A 169 -29.53 2.16 14.64
N THR A 170 -29.19 3.38 14.27
CA THR A 170 -27.82 3.80 13.99
C THR A 170 -27.40 4.84 15.03
N ILE A 171 -26.23 4.63 15.62
CA ILE A 171 -25.53 5.61 16.45
C ILE A 171 -24.23 6.00 15.75
N SER A 172 -23.80 7.24 15.93
CA SER A 172 -22.55 7.71 15.33
C SER A 172 -21.80 8.68 16.21
N LEU A 173 -20.52 8.88 15.89
CA LEU A 173 -19.71 9.96 16.42
C LEU A 173 -18.93 10.63 15.30
N ASN A 174 -18.56 11.88 15.51
CA ASN A 174 -17.55 12.60 14.75
C ASN A 174 -16.29 12.75 15.60
N ALA A 175 -15.17 12.26 15.09
CA ALA A 175 -13.88 12.34 15.73
C ALA A 175 -12.94 13.26 14.95
N ASN A 176 -12.04 13.91 15.67
CA ASN A 176 -11.01 14.76 15.09
C ASN A 176 -9.69 14.54 15.83
N ASP A 177 -8.60 14.90 15.17
CA ASP A 177 -7.25 14.79 15.68
C ASP A 177 -6.43 16.01 15.21
N SER A 178 -5.73 16.67 16.13
CA SER A 178 -4.87 17.80 15.79
C SER A 178 -3.66 17.40 14.94
N ASP A 179 -3.26 16.13 15.01
CA ASP A 179 -2.22 15.54 14.15
C ASP A 179 -2.76 15.09 12.79
N GLY A 180 -4.06 15.30 12.54
CA GLY A 180 -4.70 15.04 11.27
C GLY A 180 -5.61 13.81 11.32
N ILE A 181 -6.75 13.93 10.66
CA ILE A 181 -7.82 12.94 10.70
C ILE A 181 -7.44 11.56 10.15
N CYS A 182 -6.40 11.48 9.31
CA CYS A 182 -5.89 10.21 8.79
C CYS A 182 -5.10 9.42 9.84
N ASP A 183 -4.69 10.04 10.94
CA ASP A 183 -3.99 9.35 12.01
C ASP A 183 -4.96 8.64 12.98
N ILE A 184 -6.26 8.95 12.89
CA ILE A 184 -7.29 8.21 13.62
C ILE A 184 -7.33 6.77 13.08
N ARG A 185 -7.10 5.80 13.97
CA ARG A 185 -7.08 4.38 13.63
C ARG A 185 -8.47 3.76 13.71
N SER A 186 -9.17 3.99 14.82
CA SER A 186 -10.43 3.33 15.08
C SER A 186 -11.27 4.04 16.14
N ALA A 187 -12.57 3.77 16.12
CA ALA A 187 -13.50 4.14 17.17
C ALA A 187 -14.23 2.91 17.71
N THR A 188 -14.47 2.91 19.01
CA THR A 188 -15.16 1.84 19.72
C THR A 188 -16.10 2.43 20.76
N PHE A 189 -17.02 1.62 21.28
CA PHE A 189 -17.82 1.99 22.43
C PHE A 189 -18.09 0.82 23.36
N ASP A 190 -18.28 1.14 24.63
CA ASP A 190 -18.83 0.22 25.61
C ASP A 190 -20.34 0.46 25.72
N ALA A 191 -21.14 -0.59 25.84
CA ALA A 191 -22.59 -0.50 26.01
C ALA A 191 -23.02 -1.15 27.33
N LYS A 192 -23.58 -0.34 28.25
CA LYS A 192 -24.16 -0.79 29.50
C LYS A 192 -25.68 -0.83 29.40
N ARG A 193 -26.24 -2.01 29.62
CA ARG A 193 -27.69 -2.27 29.63
C ARG A 193 -28.35 -1.83 30.94
N PRO A 194 -29.69 -1.67 30.96
CA PRO A 194 -30.46 -1.39 32.18
C PRO A 194 -30.32 -2.45 33.28
N ASP A 195 -30.04 -3.70 32.92
CA ASP A 195 -29.81 -4.80 33.87
C ASP A 195 -28.37 -4.85 34.41
N GLY A 196 -27.53 -3.88 34.03
CA GLY A 196 -26.15 -3.77 34.49
C GLY A 196 -25.13 -4.56 33.66
N VAL A 197 -25.56 -5.35 32.67
CA VAL A 197 -24.64 -6.06 31.76
C VAL A 197 -23.90 -5.07 30.88
N VAL A 198 -22.58 -5.24 30.75
CA VAL A 198 -21.70 -4.38 29.94
C VAL A 198 -21.09 -5.18 28.79
N PHE A 199 -21.15 -4.62 27.58
CA PHE A 199 -20.39 -5.07 26.42
C PHE A 199 -19.27 -4.07 26.17
N ASN A 200 -18.02 -4.54 26.12
CA ASN A 200 -16.87 -3.66 25.97
C ASN A 200 -16.34 -3.67 24.54
N ASN A 201 -15.78 -2.54 24.13
CA ASN A 201 -14.95 -2.39 22.94
C ASN A 201 -15.67 -2.82 21.64
N LEU A 202 -16.95 -2.48 21.52
CA LEU A 202 -17.73 -2.73 20.31
C LEU A 202 -17.22 -1.80 19.19
N PRO A 203 -16.81 -2.35 18.03
CA PRO A 203 -16.21 -1.55 16.96
C PRO A 203 -17.26 -0.71 16.24
N MET A 204 -16.83 0.46 15.77
CA MET A 204 -17.59 1.30 14.86
C MET A 204 -16.93 1.31 13.47
N VAL A 205 -17.75 1.42 12.43
CA VAL A 205 -17.31 1.46 11.02
C VAL A 205 -16.95 2.89 10.65
N TYR A 206 -15.77 3.09 10.05
CA TYR A 206 -15.34 4.38 9.53
C TYR A 206 -16.03 4.70 8.20
N GLU A 207 -16.65 5.87 8.11
CA GLU A 207 -17.43 6.31 6.93
C GLU A 207 -16.77 7.49 6.20
N GLY A 208 -15.57 7.90 6.63
CA GLY A 208 -14.87 9.07 6.11
C GLY A 208 -15.09 10.34 6.93
N ASN A 209 -14.18 11.30 6.76
CA ASN A 209 -14.23 12.63 7.40
C ASN A 209 -14.46 12.58 8.92
N GLY A 210 -13.85 11.62 9.62
CA GLY A 210 -13.95 11.50 11.08
C GLY A 210 -15.24 10.84 11.59
N ILE A 211 -16.14 10.44 10.69
CA ILE A 211 -17.42 9.85 11.07
C ILE A 211 -17.26 8.35 11.27
N PHE A 212 -17.71 7.88 12.44
CA PHE A 212 -17.80 6.46 12.77
C PHE A 212 -19.24 6.08 13.11
N LYS A 213 -19.71 4.92 12.62
CA LYS A 213 -21.08 4.45 12.82
C LYS A 213 -21.15 3.03 13.39
N PHE A 214 -22.19 2.79 14.16
CA PHE A 214 -22.64 1.46 14.52
C PHE A 214 -24.14 1.36 14.30
N SER A 215 -24.59 0.27 13.68
CA SER A 215 -26.01 0.03 13.46
C SER A 215 -26.42 -1.34 13.99
N ASN A 216 -27.58 -1.40 14.64
CA ASN A 216 -28.15 -2.64 15.13
C ASN A 216 -29.69 -2.60 15.06
N TYR A 217 -30.29 -3.75 14.83
CA TYR A 217 -31.74 -3.89 14.80
C TYR A 217 -32.32 -3.92 16.21
N VAL A 218 -33.31 -3.07 16.44
CA VAL A 218 -34.13 -3.03 17.64
C VAL A 218 -35.42 -3.81 17.35
N THR A 219 -35.68 -4.85 18.13
CA THR A 219 -36.88 -5.69 17.99
C THR A 219 -37.92 -5.37 19.08
N SER A 220 -39.10 -5.97 18.93
CA SER A 220 -40.19 -5.92 19.93
C SER A 220 -39.80 -6.55 21.28
N THR A 221 -38.81 -7.45 21.28
CA THR A 221 -38.31 -8.12 22.49
C THR A 221 -37.05 -7.44 23.01
N GLY A 222 -37.03 -7.02 24.28
CA GLY A 222 -35.81 -6.49 24.89
C GLY A 222 -36.08 -5.70 26.16
N LEU A 223 -34.99 -5.26 26.81
CA LEU A 223 -35.10 -4.45 28.02
C LEU A 223 -35.55 -3.03 27.71
N ASN A 224 -36.33 -2.45 28.60
CA ASN A 224 -36.65 -1.04 28.62
C ASN A 224 -35.80 -0.32 29.67
N GLY A 225 -35.64 0.98 29.49
CA GLY A 225 -34.77 1.82 30.33
C GLY A 225 -33.57 2.36 29.58
N TYR A 226 -32.62 2.90 30.34
CA TYR A 226 -31.44 3.56 29.77
C TYR A 226 -30.35 2.57 29.39
N PHE A 227 -29.98 2.60 28.12
CA PHE A 227 -28.74 2.01 27.63
C PHE A 227 -27.72 3.12 27.57
N VAL A 228 -26.59 2.95 28.26
CA VAL A 228 -25.50 3.92 28.32
C VAL A 228 -24.38 3.47 27.39
N TYR A 229 -23.92 4.36 26.53
CA TYR A 229 -22.86 4.13 25.56
C TYR A 229 -21.67 5.01 25.92
N THR A 230 -20.48 4.43 26.04
CA THR A 230 -19.24 5.15 26.33
C THR A 230 -18.28 4.98 25.15
N PHE A 231 -18.12 6.05 24.37
CA PHE A 231 -17.34 6.09 23.15
C PHE A 231 -15.87 6.41 23.42
N LYS A 232 -14.98 5.78 22.65
CA LYS A 232 -13.52 5.98 22.68
C LYS A 232 -12.99 5.95 21.26
N VAL A 233 -12.07 6.84 20.96
CA VAL A 233 -11.34 6.90 19.68
C VAL A 233 -9.85 6.73 19.98
N ASN A 234 -9.13 6.09 19.08
CA ASN A 234 -7.69 5.95 19.20
C ASN A 234 -6.99 6.19 17.86
N ASP A 235 -5.78 6.72 17.93
CA ASP A 235 -4.93 6.98 16.77
C ASP A 235 -3.99 5.79 16.46
N ASN A 236 -3.15 5.94 15.44
CA ASN A 236 -2.15 4.95 15.06
C ASN A 236 -0.94 4.90 16.00
N SER A 237 -0.71 5.97 16.79
CA SER A 237 0.25 5.99 17.90
C SER A 237 -0.27 5.23 19.14
N ASN A 238 -1.51 4.74 19.12
CA ASN A 238 -2.23 4.09 20.23
C ASN A 238 -2.65 5.04 21.37
N ALA A 239 -2.64 6.36 21.16
CA ALA A 239 -3.21 7.27 22.14
C ALA A 239 -4.74 7.21 22.09
N LEU A 240 -5.36 7.31 23.27
CA LEU A 240 -6.81 7.21 23.45
C LEU A 240 -7.40 8.59 23.73
N SER A 241 -8.57 8.83 23.16
CA SER A 241 -9.39 9.99 23.48
C SER A 241 -9.86 9.97 24.93
N GLN A 242 -10.25 11.13 25.46
CA GLN A 242 -11.14 11.15 26.60
C GLN A 242 -12.47 10.47 26.22
N PRO A 243 -13.03 9.62 27.09
CA PRO A 243 -14.28 8.92 26.78
C PRO A 243 -15.46 9.89 26.85
N VAL A 244 -16.39 9.77 25.90
CA VAL A 244 -17.66 10.51 25.90
C VAL A 244 -18.78 9.52 26.14
N SER A 245 -19.67 9.81 27.09
CA SER A 245 -20.82 8.96 27.39
C SER A 245 -22.13 9.63 27.03
N ASP A 246 -23.03 8.85 26.44
CA ASP A 246 -24.39 9.26 26.11
C ASP A 246 -25.35 8.09 26.36
N SER A 247 -26.66 8.32 26.30
CA SER A 247 -27.64 7.27 26.60
C SER A 247 -28.88 7.36 25.72
N ILE A 248 -29.45 6.19 25.44
CA ILE A 248 -30.73 6.07 24.74
C ILE A 248 -31.73 5.42 25.69
N LYS A 249 -32.90 6.05 25.84
CA LYS A 249 -34.01 5.45 26.59
C LYS A 249 -34.86 4.56 25.68
N PHE A 250 -34.90 3.27 25.95
CA PHE A 250 -35.82 2.34 25.28
C PHE A 250 -37.14 2.27 26.03
N VAL A 251 -38.23 2.45 25.29
CA VAL A 251 -39.60 2.42 25.83
C VAL A 251 -40.48 1.44 25.04
N GLN A 252 -41.55 0.98 25.69
CA GLN A 252 -42.60 0.24 24.99
C GLN A 252 -43.40 1.16 24.07
N PRO A 253 -43.98 0.62 22.99
CA PRO A 253 -44.95 1.33 22.16
C PRO A 253 -46.21 1.71 22.93
#